data_AF-A0A9C8ABJ9-F1
#
_entry.id   AF-A0A9C8ABJ9-F1
#
_cell.length_a   1.000
_cell.length_b   1.000
_cell.length_c   1.000
_cell.angle_alpha   90.00
_cell.angle_beta   90.00
_cell.angle_gamma   90.00
#
_symmetry.space_group_name_H-M   'P 1'
#
loop_
_entity.id
_entity.type
_entity.pdbx_description
1 polymer ?
#
loop_
_entity_poly.entity_id
_entity_poly.type
_entity_poly.pdbx_seq_one_letter_code
_entity_poly.pdbx_strand_id
1 'polypeptide(L)'
;MEHANSHGLQYLTDTTATFTSIENFFAEAAEKLDIELMEQEQYVDFLRNTHFRTTLLCHQHISVNRNLASDKVSDFYIAAPLKPVLQNQSTAETSETSEKLQNQKLEQFENLAGEAVLSVASPLLKAVCLCLGEVWPQSLSFDHLMQRVYKLLMMLEGDRSKEEGEGFNATILSSADIDEVRTMLLEFYLKNIVELSVYPPQFTMFISEYPIASPIARLQSEQGKDVTNLRYEVFTLNFTTRQMLKHLDGTHDRAALLEVLRQSIENGDLTLYKDENKQALTEVDAAELHDLMSHQVENVLQTLAKKAYLIA
;
A
#
# COMPACT_ATOMS: atom_id res chain seq x y z
N MET A 1 29.19 -3.61 14.98
CA MET A 1 29.60 -4.56 13.92
C MET A 1 30.80 -5.43 14.31
N GLU A 2 31.85 -4.88 14.93
CA GLU A 2 33.04 -5.65 15.34
C GLU A 2 32.71 -6.93 16.14
N HIS A 3 31.81 -6.82 17.13
CA HIS A 3 31.38 -7.98 17.93
C HIS A 3 30.64 -9.04 17.09
N ALA A 4 29.84 -8.64 16.10
CA ALA A 4 29.19 -9.58 15.18
C ALA A 4 30.23 -10.27 14.29
N ASN A 5 31.23 -9.51 13.83
CA ASN A 5 32.30 -10.03 13.00
C ASN A 5 33.14 -11.09 13.74
N SER A 6 33.39 -10.92 15.04
CA SER A 6 34.11 -11.94 15.84
C SER A 6 33.34 -13.25 16.00
N HIS A 7 32.05 -13.27 15.66
CA HIS A 7 31.19 -14.45 15.69
C HIS A 7 30.85 -14.98 14.27
N GLY A 8 31.60 -14.55 13.24
CA GLY A 8 31.42 -15.05 11.87
C GLY A 8 30.17 -14.49 11.16
N LEU A 9 29.62 -13.38 11.65
CA LEU A 9 28.52 -12.65 11.03
C LEU A 9 29.03 -11.40 10.32
N GLN A 10 28.33 -10.95 9.28
CA GLN A 10 28.61 -9.71 8.54
C GLN A 10 27.33 -8.88 8.41
N TYR A 11 27.50 -7.58 8.16
CA TYR A 11 26.39 -6.65 7.91
C TYR A 11 25.73 -6.95 6.57
N LEU A 12 24.41 -7.16 6.57
CA LEU A 12 23.63 -7.24 5.35
C LEU A 12 23.10 -5.85 4.97
N THR A 13 22.19 -5.31 5.78
CA THR A 13 21.52 -4.01 5.62
C THR A 13 20.83 -3.62 6.93
N ASP A 14 20.28 -2.41 7.01
CA ASP A 14 19.26 -2.05 7.99
C ASP A 14 17.85 -2.17 7.38
N THR A 15 16.81 -2.38 8.20
CA THR A 15 15.41 -2.39 7.74
C THR A 15 14.82 -0.99 7.54
N THR A 16 15.47 0.05 8.06
CA THR A 16 14.97 1.43 8.01
C THR A 16 15.82 2.38 7.16
N ALA A 17 17.05 2.00 6.82
CA ALA A 17 17.96 2.85 6.06
C ALA A 17 17.68 2.71 4.55
N THR A 18 17.32 3.82 3.90
CA THR A 18 17.34 3.91 2.44
C THR A 18 18.79 4.03 1.97
N PHE A 19 19.29 2.99 1.29
CA PHE A 19 20.61 2.93 0.64
C PHE A 19 21.02 4.24 -0.05
N THR A 20 20.05 4.89 -0.71
CA THR A 20 20.15 6.17 -1.44
C THR A 20 20.70 7.32 -0.61
N SER A 21 20.38 7.37 0.68
CA SER A 21 20.76 8.52 1.50
C SER A 21 22.25 8.58 1.79
N ILE A 22 22.92 7.43 1.76
CA ILE A 22 24.35 7.33 2.06
C ILE A 22 25.14 7.60 0.79
N GLU A 23 24.75 6.98 -0.32
CA GLU A 23 25.41 7.19 -1.62
C GLU A 23 25.32 8.64 -2.09
N ASN A 24 24.14 9.29 -2.04
CA ASN A 24 24.02 10.70 -2.44
C ASN A 24 24.80 11.64 -1.52
N PHE A 25 24.90 11.32 -0.23
CA PHE A 25 25.61 12.16 0.72
C PHE A 25 27.12 12.07 0.54
N PHE A 26 27.63 10.87 0.24
CA PHE A 26 29.06 10.64 0.03
C PHE A 26 29.48 10.58 -1.44
N ALA A 27 28.61 10.84 -2.42
CA ALA A 27 28.94 10.69 -3.84
C ALA A 27 30.25 11.40 -4.25
N GLU A 28 30.48 12.62 -3.75
CA GLU A 28 31.71 13.38 -4.03
C GLU A 28 32.88 13.08 -3.06
N ALA A 29 32.59 12.48 -1.91
CA ALA A 29 33.50 12.32 -0.78
C ALA A 29 34.02 10.88 -0.63
N ALA A 30 33.19 9.87 -0.89
CA ALA A 30 33.54 8.44 -0.81
C ALA A 30 34.68 8.10 -1.78
N GLU A 31 34.61 8.58 -3.03
CA GLU A 31 35.67 8.33 -4.02
C GLU A 31 37.00 9.02 -3.65
N LYS A 32 36.94 10.14 -2.93
CA LYS A 32 38.13 10.90 -2.49
C LYS A 32 38.72 10.39 -1.18
N LEU A 33 37.91 9.78 -0.32
CA LEU A 33 38.27 9.44 1.06
C LEU A 33 38.45 7.93 1.29
N ASP A 34 38.16 7.08 0.29
CA ASP A 34 38.28 5.60 0.37
C ASP A 34 37.59 5.02 1.62
N ILE A 35 36.44 5.59 1.98
CA ILE A 35 35.71 5.25 3.21
C ILE A 35 34.92 3.96 2.97
N GLU A 36 35.20 2.93 3.77
CA GLU A 36 34.47 1.66 3.70
C GLU A 36 33.00 1.85 4.11
N LEU A 37 32.10 0.98 3.63
CA LEU A 37 30.66 1.05 3.90
C LEU A 37 30.33 1.19 5.41
N MET A 38 31.06 0.47 6.27
CA MET A 38 30.80 0.49 7.71
C MET A 38 31.12 1.85 8.32
N GLU A 39 32.16 2.51 7.82
CA GLU A 39 32.51 3.86 8.25
C GLU A 39 31.48 4.88 7.72
N GLN A 40 31.01 4.73 6.47
CA GLN A 40 29.95 5.59 5.91
C GLN A 40 28.67 5.53 6.75
N GLU A 41 28.22 4.32 7.10
CA GLU A 41 27.06 4.09 7.98
C GLU A 41 27.27 4.74 9.36
N GLN A 42 28.46 4.57 9.94
CA GLN A 42 28.81 5.15 11.24
C GLN A 42 28.85 6.69 11.19
N TYR A 43 29.33 7.29 10.10
CA TYR A 43 29.29 8.73 9.90
C TYR A 43 27.86 9.25 9.77
N VAL A 44 27.00 8.56 9.01
CA VAL A 44 25.59 8.91 8.88
C VAL A 44 24.89 8.86 10.24
N ASP A 45 25.26 7.92 11.11
CA ASP A 45 24.74 7.88 12.48
C ASP A 45 25.08 9.12 13.29
N PHE A 46 26.33 9.58 13.22
CA PHE A 46 26.74 10.80 13.91
C PHE A 46 25.99 12.02 13.38
N LEU A 47 25.81 12.13 12.06
CA LEU A 47 25.13 13.26 11.44
C LEU A 47 23.64 13.29 11.74
N ARG A 48 22.99 12.12 11.74
CA ARG A 48 21.55 11.99 12.02
C ARG A 48 21.22 11.89 13.49
N ASN A 49 22.24 11.80 14.35
CA ASN A 49 22.09 11.44 15.75
C ASN A 49 21.21 10.18 15.87
N THR A 50 21.58 9.11 15.16
CA THR A 50 20.80 7.86 15.13
C THR A 50 20.77 7.25 16.52
N HIS A 51 19.58 7.10 17.10
CA HIS A 51 19.41 6.54 18.45
C HIS A 51 19.17 5.02 18.44
N PHE A 52 18.67 4.48 17.34
CA PHE A 52 18.29 3.08 17.22
C PHE A 52 18.52 2.57 15.80
N ARG A 53 18.95 1.31 15.69
CA ARG A 53 19.15 0.59 14.42
C ARG A 53 18.46 -0.75 14.45
N THR A 54 18.04 -1.18 13.26
CA THR A 54 17.38 -2.46 13.01
C THR A 54 18.18 -3.22 11.97
N THR A 55 19.31 -3.76 12.42
CA THR A 55 20.33 -4.34 11.55
C THR A 55 20.07 -5.82 11.25
N LEU A 56 20.11 -6.15 9.97
CA LEU A 56 20.14 -7.53 9.48
C LEU A 56 21.59 -7.99 9.30
N LEU A 57 21.85 -9.20 9.78
CA LEU A 57 23.16 -9.86 9.70
C LEU A 57 23.03 -11.17 8.92
N CYS A 58 24.10 -11.55 8.24
CA CYS A 58 24.22 -12.87 7.61
C CYS A 58 25.59 -13.49 7.89
N HIS A 59 25.80 -14.74 7.51
CA HIS A 59 27.11 -15.39 7.69
C HIS A 59 28.17 -14.81 6.76
N GLN A 60 29.41 -14.65 7.25
CA GLN A 60 30.53 -14.07 6.50
C GLN A 60 30.92 -14.81 5.21
N HIS A 61 30.65 -16.12 5.12
CA HIS A 61 30.98 -16.90 3.92
C HIS A 61 30.05 -16.60 2.73
N ILE A 62 28.95 -15.86 2.94
CA ILE A 62 28.02 -15.46 1.89
C ILE A 62 28.58 -14.20 1.21
N SER A 63 28.87 -14.27 -0.08
CA SER A 63 29.24 -13.06 -0.83
C SER A 63 28.00 -12.19 -1.08
N VAL A 64 27.94 -11.03 -0.43
CA VAL A 64 26.83 -10.07 -0.58
C VAL A 64 27.09 -9.17 -1.78
N ASN A 65 26.20 -9.23 -2.78
CA ASN A 65 26.20 -8.26 -3.88
C ASN A 65 25.48 -6.98 -3.44
N ARG A 66 26.20 -5.86 -3.46
CA ARG A 66 25.66 -4.53 -3.10
C ARG A 66 25.28 -3.66 -4.29
N ASN A 67 25.51 -4.14 -5.51
CA ASN A 67 25.09 -3.43 -6.71
C ASN A 67 23.58 -3.60 -6.90
N LEU A 68 22.84 -2.50 -6.83
CA LEU A 68 21.41 -2.47 -7.08
C LEU A 68 21.15 -2.42 -8.58
N ALA A 69 20.67 -3.53 -9.13
CA ALA A 69 20.36 -3.66 -10.54
C ALA A 69 18.84 -3.56 -10.76
N SER A 70 18.40 -2.66 -11.65
CA SER A 70 16.98 -2.38 -11.86
C SER A 70 16.22 -3.55 -12.50
N ASP A 71 16.90 -4.41 -13.25
CA ASP A 71 16.34 -5.65 -13.80
C ASP A 71 15.78 -6.59 -12.71
N LYS A 72 16.39 -6.58 -11.52
CA LYS A 72 15.94 -7.39 -10.37
C LYS A 72 14.61 -6.96 -9.79
N VAL A 73 14.12 -5.74 -10.07
CA VAL A 73 12.78 -5.32 -9.63
C VAL A 73 11.69 -6.23 -10.19
N SER A 74 11.92 -6.83 -11.37
CA SER A 74 10.97 -7.76 -11.98
C SER A 74 10.75 -9.04 -11.16
N ASP A 75 11.67 -9.37 -10.26
CA ASP A 75 11.59 -10.57 -9.40
C ASP A 75 10.70 -10.37 -8.15
N PHE A 76 10.19 -9.15 -7.92
CA PHE A 76 9.41 -8.79 -6.73
C PHE A 76 7.94 -8.50 -7.04
N TYR A 77 7.13 -8.59 -5.99
CA TYR A 77 5.81 -7.97 -5.95
C TYR A 77 5.92 -6.51 -5.52
N ILE A 78 5.21 -5.65 -6.23
CA ILE A 78 5.25 -4.20 -6.10
C ILE A 78 3.91 -3.70 -5.54
N ALA A 79 3.95 -2.85 -4.53
CA ALA A 79 2.78 -2.12 -4.02
C ALA A 79 3.15 -0.65 -3.80
N ALA A 80 2.17 0.24 -3.94
CA ALA A 80 2.37 1.66 -3.64
C ALA A 80 1.07 2.31 -3.14
N PRO A 81 1.09 2.99 -1.99
CA PRO A 81 -0.07 3.69 -1.45
C PRO A 81 -0.32 5.04 -2.16
N LEU A 82 -0.43 5.03 -3.49
CA LEU A 82 -0.47 6.25 -4.29
C LEU A 82 -1.89 6.62 -4.71
N LYS A 83 -2.19 7.92 -4.67
CA LYS A 83 -3.40 8.49 -5.26
C LYS A 83 -3.05 9.74 -6.06
N PRO A 84 -3.68 10.01 -7.22
CA PRO A 84 -3.49 11.27 -7.91
C PRO A 84 -4.06 12.42 -7.08
N VAL A 85 -3.36 13.55 -7.02
CA VAL A 85 -3.83 14.76 -6.35
C VAL A 85 -4.98 15.35 -7.16
N LEU A 86 -6.17 15.44 -6.56
CA LEU A 86 -7.30 16.09 -7.19
C LEU A 86 -7.06 17.60 -7.26
N GLN A 87 -6.71 18.12 -8.43
CA GLN A 87 -6.75 19.56 -8.67
C GLN A 87 -8.22 19.96 -8.79
N ASN A 88 -8.69 20.83 -7.91
CA ASN A 88 -10.00 21.46 -8.00
C ASN A 88 -10.11 22.29 -9.30
N GLN A 89 -10.41 21.64 -10.42
CA GLN A 89 -10.87 22.28 -11.64
C GLN A 89 -12.25 21.75 -11.95
N SER A 90 -13.18 22.71 -11.93
CA SER A 90 -14.60 22.55 -12.12
C SER A 90 -14.94 21.90 -13.47
N THR A 91 -16.05 21.15 -13.46
CA THR A 91 -16.95 20.77 -14.56
C THR A 91 -16.60 19.61 -15.50
N ALA A 92 -17.58 18.70 -15.53
CA ALA A 92 -17.99 17.74 -16.57
C ALA A 92 -17.45 16.31 -16.47
N GLU A 93 -18.42 15.41 -16.28
CA GLU A 93 -18.32 13.94 -16.22
C GLU A 93 -17.92 13.35 -17.60
N THR A 94 -16.68 13.56 -18.01
CA THR A 94 -16.07 12.86 -19.14
C THR A 94 -14.76 12.23 -18.71
N SER A 95 -14.75 10.88 -18.64
CA SER A 95 -13.60 9.97 -18.45
C SER A 95 -12.35 10.58 -17.81
N GLU A 96 -12.38 10.78 -16.48
CA GLU A 96 -11.32 11.40 -15.67
C GLU A 96 -9.91 10.83 -15.87
N THR A 97 -9.80 9.60 -16.38
CA THR A 97 -8.53 8.93 -16.68
C THR A 97 -7.84 9.48 -17.93
N SER A 98 -8.59 9.94 -18.94
CA SER A 98 -8.03 10.41 -20.21
C SER A 98 -7.31 11.74 -20.09
N GLU A 99 -7.73 12.61 -19.17
CA GLU A 99 -7.07 13.88 -18.88
C GLU A 99 -5.79 13.71 -18.06
N LYS A 100 -5.79 12.79 -17.08
CA LYS A 100 -4.65 12.56 -16.16
C LYS A 100 -3.41 12.02 -16.88
N LEU A 101 -3.57 11.27 -17.98
CA LEU A 101 -2.47 10.74 -18.81
C LEU A 101 -2.16 11.59 -20.05
N GLN A 102 -2.55 12.86 -20.08
CA GLN A 102 -2.07 13.78 -21.13
C GLN A 102 -0.55 13.90 -21.11
N ASN A 103 0.01 14.01 -22.32
CA ASN A 103 1.45 14.15 -22.52
C ASN A 103 1.89 15.54 -22.01
N GLN A 104 3.07 15.62 -21.39
CA GLN A 104 3.71 16.87 -20.91
C GLN A 104 3.07 17.63 -19.73
N LYS A 105 1.87 17.29 -19.26
CA LYS A 105 1.33 17.82 -17.98
C LYS A 105 1.91 17.03 -16.81
N LEU A 106 2.53 17.69 -15.84
CA LEU A 106 2.97 17.04 -14.60
C LEU A 106 1.75 16.60 -13.78
N GLU A 107 1.69 15.32 -13.43
CA GLU A 107 0.68 14.78 -12.50
C GLU A 107 1.34 14.54 -11.15
N GLN A 108 0.69 14.98 -10.07
CA GLN A 108 1.17 14.79 -8.69
C GLN A 108 0.47 13.59 -8.05
N PHE A 109 1.21 12.81 -7.28
CA PHE A 109 0.67 11.71 -6.49
C PHE A 109 0.96 11.92 -5.01
N GLU A 110 -0.05 11.64 -4.19
CA GLU A 110 -0.01 11.69 -2.73
C GLU A 110 0.02 10.30 -2.11
N ASN A 111 0.58 10.21 -0.90
CA ASN A 111 0.53 9.02 -0.05
C ASN A 111 -0.80 8.96 0.75
N LEU A 112 -0.98 7.96 1.63
CA LEU A 112 -2.20 7.86 2.46
C LEU A 112 -2.36 9.02 3.47
N ALA A 113 -1.31 9.77 3.75
CA ALA A 113 -1.35 10.95 4.62
C ALA A 113 -1.74 12.24 3.85
N GLY A 114 -1.93 12.17 2.53
CA GLY A 114 -2.24 13.33 1.69
C GLY A 114 -1.00 14.17 1.36
N GLU A 115 0.20 13.65 1.59
CA GLU A 115 1.44 14.35 1.27
C GLU A 115 1.84 14.03 -0.17
N ALA A 116 2.11 15.06 -0.97
CA ALA A 116 2.62 14.88 -2.33
C ALA A 116 4.04 14.27 -2.27
N VAL A 117 4.16 13.02 -2.72
CA VAL A 117 5.41 12.25 -2.68
C VAL A 117 6.07 12.13 -4.05
N LEU A 118 5.33 12.39 -5.12
CA LEU A 118 5.79 12.15 -6.48
C LEU A 118 5.17 13.12 -7.49
N SER A 119 5.95 13.50 -8.50
CA SER A 119 5.50 14.26 -9.67
C SER A 119 6.00 13.60 -10.94
N VAL A 120 5.10 13.25 -11.87
CA VAL A 120 5.42 12.44 -13.05
C VAL A 120 4.90 13.09 -14.32
N ALA A 121 5.76 13.23 -15.34
CA ALA A 121 5.37 13.74 -16.66
C ALA A 121 5.13 12.62 -17.69
N SER A 122 5.89 11.53 -17.61
CA SER A 122 5.81 10.39 -18.55
C SER A 122 4.45 9.69 -18.46
N PRO A 123 3.67 9.57 -19.55
CA PRO A 123 2.40 8.85 -19.56
C PRO A 123 2.52 7.39 -19.09
N LEU A 124 3.62 6.74 -19.44
CA LEU A 124 3.93 5.37 -19.01
C LEU A 124 4.04 5.28 -17.48
N LEU A 125 4.83 6.17 -16.87
CA LEU A 125 5.04 6.17 -15.43
C LEU A 125 3.79 6.62 -14.66
N LYS A 126 2.96 7.51 -15.23
CA LYS A 126 1.64 7.85 -14.67
C LYS A 126 0.73 6.62 -14.66
N ALA A 127 0.69 5.86 -15.75
CA ALA A 127 -0.07 4.61 -15.82
C ALA A 127 0.40 3.61 -14.75
N VAL A 128 1.72 3.46 -14.55
CA VAL A 128 2.28 2.63 -13.47
C VAL A 128 1.75 3.07 -12.10
N CYS A 129 1.83 4.36 -11.78
CA CYS A 129 1.39 4.89 -10.49
C CYS A 129 -0.12 4.68 -10.25
N LEU A 130 -0.94 4.87 -11.29
CA LEU A 130 -2.38 4.65 -11.22
C LEU A 130 -2.72 3.18 -11.03
N CYS A 131 -2.08 2.27 -11.78
CA CYS A 131 -2.30 0.83 -11.63
C CYS A 131 -1.92 0.32 -10.22
N LEU A 132 -0.83 0.84 -9.64
CA LEU A 132 -0.43 0.50 -8.26
C LEU A 132 -1.38 1.09 -7.22
N GLY A 133 -1.80 2.35 -7.40
CA GLY A 133 -2.75 3.01 -6.50
C GLY A 133 -4.14 2.36 -6.51
N GLU A 134 -4.60 1.87 -7.65
CA GLU A 134 -5.91 1.22 -7.81
C GLU A 134 -6.00 -0.10 -7.02
N VAL A 135 -4.92 -0.89 -7.00
CA VAL A 135 -4.89 -2.18 -6.31
C VAL A 135 -4.52 -2.07 -4.84
N TRP A 136 -4.03 -0.91 -4.38
CA TRP A 136 -3.63 -0.73 -3.00
C TRP A 136 -4.78 -1.11 -2.04
N PRO A 137 -4.54 -1.92 -1.00
CA PRO A 137 -3.23 -2.29 -0.45
C PRO A 137 -2.63 -3.61 -0.94
N GLN A 138 -3.10 -4.16 -2.05
CA GLN A 138 -2.53 -5.39 -2.65
C GLN A 138 -1.25 -5.08 -3.42
N SER A 139 -0.48 -6.14 -3.69
CA SER A 139 0.75 -6.07 -4.50
C SER A 139 0.54 -6.76 -5.85
N LEU A 140 1.23 -6.30 -6.89
CA LEU A 140 1.25 -6.91 -8.22
C LEU A 140 2.64 -7.48 -8.50
N SER A 141 2.71 -8.63 -9.17
CA SER A 141 3.97 -9.01 -9.83
C SER A 141 4.27 -8.03 -10.96
N PHE A 142 5.55 -7.90 -11.31
CA PHE A 142 5.97 -7.01 -12.39
C PHE A 142 5.22 -7.28 -13.71
N ASP A 143 5.07 -8.54 -14.10
CA ASP A 143 4.37 -8.92 -15.33
C ASP A 143 2.90 -8.48 -15.32
N HIS A 144 2.18 -8.69 -14.20
CA HIS A 144 0.79 -8.26 -14.08
C HIS A 144 0.65 -6.73 -14.05
N LEU A 145 1.61 -6.02 -13.45
CA LEU A 145 1.67 -4.56 -13.49
C LEU A 145 1.82 -4.08 -14.94
N MET A 146 2.79 -4.61 -15.69
CA MET A 146 3.01 -4.22 -17.09
C MET A 146 1.81 -4.55 -17.99
N GLN A 147 1.14 -5.68 -17.77
CA GLN A 147 -0.11 -6.02 -18.49
C GLN A 147 -1.22 -5.00 -18.23
N ARG A 148 -1.40 -4.56 -16.97
CA ARG A 148 -2.39 -3.53 -16.62
C ARG A 148 -2.04 -2.18 -17.23
N VAL A 149 -0.78 -1.78 -17.14
CA VAL A 149 -0.27 -0.54 -17.74
C VAL A 149 -0.50 -0.52 -19.24
N TYR A 150 -0.13 -1.61 -19.93
CA TYR A 150 -0.37 -1.74 -21.37
C TYR A 150 -1.86 -1.63 -21.71
N LYS A 151 -2.73 -2.33 -20.98
CA LYS A 151 -4.18 -2.28 -21.19
C LYS A 151 -4.73 -0.87 -20.99
N LEU A 152 -4.28 -0.16 -19.95
CA LEU A 152 -4.69 1.22 -19.66
C LEU A 152 -4.28 2.16 -20.79
N LEU A 153 -3.04 2.07 -21.27
CA LEU A 153 -2.55 2.91 -22.38
C LEU A 153 -3.30 2.63 -23.68
N MET A 154 -3.56 1.36 -24.01
CA MET A 154 -4.33 0.96 -25.20
C MET A 154 -5.76 1.51 -25.19
N MET A 155 -6.44 1.49 -24.03
CA MET A 155 -7.80 2.04 -23.91
C MET A 155 -7.84 3.54 -24.21
N LEU A 156 -6.82 4.28 -23.77
CA LEU A 156 -6.71 5.72 -23.96
C LEU A 156 -6.38 6.11 -25.41
N GLU A 157 -5.55 5.33 -26.10
CA GLU A 157 -5.29 5.51 -27.53
C GLU A 157 -6.53 5.16 -28.38
N GLY A 158 -7.28 4.14 -27.98
CA GLY A 158 -8.54 3.73 -28.61
C GLY A 158 -9.66 4.77 -28.52
N ASP A 159 -9.70 5.57 -27.46
CA ASP A 159 -10.66 6.69 -27.36
C ASP A 159 -10.19 7.93 -28.14
N ARG A 160 -8.88 8.20 -28.23
CA ARG A 160 -8.34 9.31 -29.07
C ARG A 160 -8.54 9.08 -30.57
N SER A 161 -8.36 7.84 -31.04
CA SER A 161 -8.53 7.46 -32.46
C SER A 161 -9.98 7.45 -32.96
N LYS A 162 -10.98 7.48 -32.05
CA LYS A 162 -12.39 7.71 -32.44
C LYS A 162 -12.68 9.18 -32.73
N GLU A 163 -11.90 10.11 -32.18
CA GLU A 163 -12.05 11.56 -32.36
C GLU A 163 -11.19 12.07 -33.51
N GLU A 164 -10.01 11.50 -33.72
CA GLU A 164 -9.08 11.84 -34.80
C GLU A 164 -8.88 10.60 -35.68
N GLY A 165 -9.45 10.61 -36.89
CA GLY A 165 -9.53 9.46 -37.81
C GLY A 165 -8.21 8.96 -38.41
N GLU A 166 -7.16 8.81 -37.60
CA GLU A 166 -5.88 8.22 -37.97
C GLU A 166 -5.71 6.81 -37.38
N GLY A 167 -5.09 5.94 -38.18
CA GLY A 167 -5.09 4.49 -38.01
C GLY A 167 -4.50 3.97 -36.70
N PHE A 168 -5.09 2.86 -36.24
CA PHE A 168 -4.69 2.06 -35.10
C PHE A 168 -3.21 1.61 -35.20
N ASN A 169 -2.31 2.24 -34.45
CA ASN A 169 -1.00 1.70 -34.12
C ASN A 169 -1.02 1.34 -32.64
N ALA A 170 -1.22 0.06 -32.33
CA ALA A 170 -1.02 -0.43 -30.97
C ALA A 170 0.45 -0.19 -30.59
N THR A 171 0.71 0.78 -29.71
CA THR A 171 2.04 1.03 -29.16
C THR A 171 2.46 -0.18 -28.29
N ILE A 172 3.12 -1.16 -28.90
CA ILE A 172 3.81 -2.22 -28.17
C ILE A 172 4.92 -1.57 -27.35
N LEU A 173 4.91 -1.77 -26.03
CA LEU A 173 5.97 -1.29 -25.15
C LEU A 173 7.31 -1.89 -25.60
N SER A 174 8.27 -1.02 -25.89
CA SER A 174 9.63 -1.40 -26.28
C SER A 174 10.41 -1.95 -25.08
N SER A 175 11.55 -2.59 -25.32
CA SER A 175 12.44 -2.98 -24.23
C SER A 175 12.94 -1.78 -23.42
N ALA A 176 13.12 -0.61 -24.07
CA ALA A 176 13.53 0.62 -23.41
C ALA A 176 12.45 1.13 -22.44
N ASP A 177 11.16 1.03 -22.81
CA ASP A 177 10.05 1.41 -21.93
C ASP A 177 10.01 0.52 -20.67
N ILE A 178 10.25 -0.79 -20.84
CA ILE A 178 10.30 -1.73 -19.71
C ILE A 178 11.49 -1.41 -18.77
N ASP A 179 12.65 -1.08 -19.34
CA ASP A 179 13.83 -0.69 -18.56
C ASP A 179 13.68 0.66 -17.86
N GLU A 180 12.94 1.61 -18.47
CA GLU A 180 12.53 2.86 -17.82
C GLU A 180 11.68 2.57 -16.58
N VAL A 181 10.65 1.71 -16.70
CA VAL A 181 9.78 1.34 -15.57
C VAL A 181 10.57 0.65 -14.45
N ARG A 182 11.46 -0.29 -14.78
CA ARG A 182 12.34 -0.96 -13.80
C ARG A 182 13.21 0.03 -13.03
N THR A 183 13.87 0.91 -13.76
CA THR A 183 14.78 1.91 -13.20
C THR A 183 14.04 2.86 -12.27
N MET A 184 12.88 3.34 -12.73
CA MET A 184 12.02 4.21 -11.95
C MET A 184 11.51 3.51 -10.68
N LEU A 185 11.03 2.27 -10.77
CA LEU A 185 10.50 1.53 -9.60
C LEU A 185 11.58 1.29 -8.55
N LEU A 186 12.82 1.02 -8.97
CA LEU A 186 13.96 0.96 -8.06
C LEU A 186 14.20 2.30 -7.36
N GLU A 187 14.18 3.41 -8.11
CA GLU A 187 14.32 4.76 -7.55
C GLU A 187 13.20 5.08 -6.54
N PHE A 188 11.96 4.66 -6.82
CA PHE A 188 10.83 4.88 -5.93
C PHE A 188 10.93 4.05 -4.65
N TYR A 189 11.38 2.80 -4.75
CA TYR A 189 11.68 1.95 -3.59
C TYR A 189 12.75 2.61 -2.70
N LEU A 190 13.82 3.09 -3.33
CA LEU A 190 14.91 3.83 -2.70
C LEU A 190 14.49 5.15 -2.03
N LYS A 191 13.31 5.68 -2.38
CA LYS A 191 12.67 6.86 -1.77
C LYS A 191 11.52 6.51 -0.82
N ASN A 192 11.30 5.22 -0.51
CA ASN A 192 10.16 4.73 0.28
C ASN A 192 8.77 5.09 -0.29
N ILE A 193 8.68 5.27 -1.61
CA ILE A 193 7.40 5.54 -2.31
C ILE A 193 6.70 4.23 -2.69
N VAL A 194 7.50 3.20 -3.01
CA VAL A 194 7.07 1.88 -3.43
C VAL A 194 7.61 0.83 -2.48
N GLU A 195 6.82 -0.22 -2.25
CA GLU A 195 7.21 -1.40 -1.51
C GLU A 195 7.56 -2.55 -2.48
N LEU A 196 8.67 -3.24 -2.19
CA LEU A 196 9.04 -4.48 -2.87
C LEU A 196 8.98 -5.64 -1.88
N SER A 197 8.36 -6.74 -2.29
CA SER A 197 8.23 -7.95 -1.46
C SER A 197 8.45 -9.21 -2.29
N VAL A 198 9.15 -10.20 -1.70
CA VAL A 198 9.29 -11.53 -2.32
C VAL A 198 8.00 -12.33 -2.14
N TYR A 199 7.34 -12.15 -1.00
CA TYR A 199 6.06 -12.77 -0.67
C TYR A 199 5.05 -11.65 -0.39
N PRO A 200 4.01 -11.49 -1.22
CA PRO A 200 3.04 -10.42 -1.03
C PRO A 200 2.12 -10.78 0.14
N PRO A 201 1.57 -9.77 0.86
CA PRO A 201 0.57 -9.98 1.88
C PRO A 201 -0.63 -10.79 1.35
N GLN A 202 -1.02 -11.84 2.08
CA GLN A 202 -2.09 -12.76 1.67
C GLN A 202 -3.42 -12.31 2.28
N PHE A 203 -4.17 -11.47 1.57
CA PHE A 203 -5.49 -10.99 1.98
C PHE A 203 -6.38 -10.70 0.75
N THR A 204 -7.68 -10.56 0.98
CA THR A 204 -8.66 -10.19 -0.05
C THR A 204 -9.33 -8.85 0.27
N MET A 205 -9.59 -8.08 -0.79
CA MET A 205 -10.51 -6.93 -0.72
C MET A 205 -11.95 -7.29 -1.10
N PHE A 206 -12.15 -8.49 -1.69
CA PHE A 206 -13.47 -9.03 -1.96
C PHE A 206 -14.07 -9.58 -0.68
N ILE A 207 -15.30 -9.17 -0.37
CA ILE A 207 -16.03 -9.58 0.83
C ILE A 207 -17.01 -10.69 0.43
N SER A 208 -16.69 -11.95 0.73
CA SER A 208 -17.62 -13.06 0.48
C SER A 208 -18.91 -12.95 1.30
N GLU A 209 -19.91 -13.78 1.00
CA GLU A 209 -21.17 -13.88 1.74
C GLU A 209 -20.95 -14.20 3.23
N TYR A 210 -19.99 -15.10 3.50
CA TYR A 210 -19.55 -15.50 4.83
C TYR A 210 -18.08 -15.10 5.03
N PRO A 211 -17.80 -13.83 5.36
CA PRO A 211 -16.46 -13.30 5.45
C PRO A 211 -15.60 -14.03 6.50
N ILE A 212 -14.33 -14.23 6.16
CA ILE A 212 -13.31 -14.82 7.02
C ILE A 212 -12.21 -13.79 7.24
N ALA A 213 -11.95 -13.46 8.51
CA ALA A 213 -10.80 -12.65 8.89
C ALA A 213 -9.62 -13.51 9.37
N SER A 214 -8.44 -12.89 9.41
CA SER A 214 -7.24 -13.49 9.97
C SER A 214 -7.49 -14.09 11.37
N PRO A 215 -7.14 -15.38 11.62
CA PRO A 215 -7.35 -16.02 12.92
C PRO A 215 -6.69 -15.28 14.08
N ILE A 216 -5.52 -14.67 13.87
CA ILE A 216 -4.84 -13.87 14.90
C ILE A 216 -5.57 -12.56 15.18
N ALA A 217 -6.11 -11.91 14.15
CA ALA A 217 -6.86 -10.66 14.30
C ALA A 217 -8.16 -10.89 15.09
N ARG A 218 -8.82 -12.04 14.85
CA ARG A 218 -9.99 -12.48 15.64
C ARG A 218 -9.65 -12.70 17.10
N LEU A 219 -8.59 -13.47 17.38
CA LEU A 219 -8.13 -13.75 18.74
C LEU A 219 -7.71 -12.47 19.49
N GLN A 220 -6.98 -11.56 18.85
CA GLN A 220 -6.61 -10.26 19.43
C GLN A 220 -7.84 -9.39 19.69
N SER A 221 -8.85 -9.47 18.82
CA SER A 221 -10.13 -8.77 19.00
C SER A 221 -10.86 -9.24 20.25
N GLU A 222 -10.98 -10.57 20.44
CA GLU A 222 -11.57 -11.20 21.63
C GLU A 222 -10.84 -10.81 22.92
N GLN A 223 -9.51 -10.71 22.87
CA GLN A 223 -8.68 -10.37 24.03
C GLN A 223 -8.66 -8.87 24.37
N GLY A 224 -9.34 -8.01 23.58
CA GLY A 224 -9.32 -6.57 23.80
C GLY A 224 -7.98 -5.89 23.49
N LYS A 225 -7.05 -6.56 22.81
CA LYS A 225 -5.72 -6.04 22.46
C LYS A 225 -5.75 -5.20 21.19
N ASP A 226 -4.66 -4.51 20.90
CA ASP A 226 -4.42 -4.02 19.54
C ASP A 226 -4.37 -5.18 18.55
N VAL A 227 -4.86 -4.92 17.34
CA VAL A 227 -5.12 -5.96 16.35
C VAL A 227 -4.17 -5.80 15.17
N THR A 228 -3.52 -6.88 14.80
CA THR A 228 -2.55 -6.94 13.70
C THR A 228 -3.26 -7.39 12.42
N ASN A 229 -3.12 -6.62 11.34
CA ASN A 229 -3.65 -7.01 10.03
C ASN A 229 -2.67 -7.90 9.25
N LEU A 230 -3.04 -8.33 8.04
CA LEU A 230 -2.23 -9.21 7.20
C LEU A 230 -1.07 -8.47 6.49
N ARG A 231 -0.97 -7.15 6.69
CA ARG A 231 0.18 -6.32 6.30
C ARG A 231 1.13 -6.03 7.47
N TYR A 232 0.93 -6.70 8.61
CA TYR A 232 1.70 -6.54 9.85
C TYR A 232 1.61 -5.15 10.49
N GLU A 233 0.58 -4.39 10.13
CA GLU A 233 0.24 -3.13 10.78
C GLU A 233 -0.61 -3.41 12.02
N VAL A 234 -0.42 -2.62 13.07
CA VAL A 234 -1.12 -2.77 14.36
C VAL A 234 -2.07 -1.59 14.55
N PHE A 235 -3.35 -1.89 14.80
CA PHE A 235 -4.39 -0.88 14.99
C PHE A 235 -5.19 -1.12 16.28
N THR A 236 -5.50 -0.02 16.97
CA THR A 236 -6.55 -0.02 18.00
C THR A 236 -7.91 0.10 17.33
N LEU A 237 -8.75 -0.93 17.46
CA LEU A 237 -10.08 -0.95 16.87
C LEU A 237 -11.12 -0.30 17.80
N ASN A 238 -12.07 0.42 17.20
CA ASN A 238 -13.28 0.83 17.90
C ASN A 238 -14.13 -0.40 18.29
N PHE A 239 -15.09 -0.19 19.20
CA PHE A 239 -15.90 -1.27 19.74
C PHE A 239 -16.68 -2.02 18.66
N THR A 240 -17.38 -1.33 17.76
CA THR A 240 -18.19 -1.94 16.69
C THR A 240 -17.36 -2.83 15.76
N THR A 241 -16.23 -2.32 15.27
CA THR A 241 -15.32 -3.07 14.39
C THR A 241 -14.75 -4.28 15.12
N ARG A 242 -14.35 -4.13 16.39
CA ARG A 242 -13.85 -5.24 17.22
C ARG A 242 -14.92 -6.32 17.44
N GLN A 243 -16.15 -5.91 17.74
CA GLN A 243 -17.26 -6.83 17.94
C GLN A 243 -17.55 -7.62 16.68
N MET A 244 -17.54 -7.00 15.50
CA MET A 244 -17.74 -7.75 14.26
C MET A 244 -16.55 -8.65 13.93
N LEU A 245 -15.32 -8.13 14.04
CA LEU A 245 -14.12 -8.82 13.59
C LEU A 245 -13.94 -10.20 14.23
N LYS A 246 -14.22 -10.36 15.53
CA LYS A 246 -14.13 -11.67 16.21
C LYS A 246 -15.07 -12.74 15.63
N HIS A 247 -16.21 -12.36 15.05
CA HIS A 247 -17.21 -13.27 14.46
C HIS A 247 -16.98 -13.57 12.97
N LEU A 248 -15.91 -13.07 12.33
CA LEU A 248 -15.62 -13.36 10.93
C LEU A 248 -14.84 -14.68 10.76
N ASP A 249 -15.47 -15.81 11.10
CA ASP A 249 -14.96 -17.19 10.88
C ASP A 249 -15.40 -17.84 9.58
N GLY A 250 -16.30 -17.20 8.83
CA GLY A 250 -16.98 -17.84 7.69
C GLY A 250 -18.23 -18.60 8.06
N THR A 251 -18.77 -18.44 9.28
CA THR A 251 -20.11 -18.96 9.62
C THR A 251 -21.17 -17.87 9.76
N HIS A 252 -20.77 -16.59 9.79
CA HIS A 252 -21.67 -15.45 9.96
C HIS A 252 -21.83 -14.70 8.65
N ASP A 253 -23.06 -14.66 8.13
CA ASP A 253 -23.46 -13.77 7.05
C ASP A 253 -23.81 -12.37 7.59
N ARG A 254 -24.26 -11.46 6.71
CA ARG A 254 -24.66 -10.10 7.15
C ARG A 254 -25.81 -10.12 8.16
N ALA A 255 -26.77 -11.03 8.01
CA ALA A 255 -27.90 -11.13 8.93
C ALA A 255 -27.46 -11.57 10.33
N ALA A 256 -26.54 -12.54 10.42
CA ALA A 256 -25.96 -12.97 11.69
C ALA A 256 -25.11 -11.86 12.33
N LEU A 257 -24.34 -11.10 11.53
CA LEU A 257 -23.55 -9.96 12.03
C LEU A 257 -24.44 -8.81 12.55
N LEU A 258 -25.59 -8.58 11.92
CA LEU A 258 -26.59 -7.63 12.40
C LEU A 258 -27.12 -8.03 13.78
N GLU A 259 -27.40 -9.32 13.99
CA GLU A 259 -27.87 -9.82 15.28
C GLU A 259 -26.79 -9.67 16.37
N VAL A 260 -25.51 -9.90 16.04
CA VAL A 260 -24.37 -9.65 16.95
C VAL A 260 -24.34 -8.18 17.42
N LEU A 261 -24.54 -7.24 16.49
CA LEU A 261 -24.60 -5.82 16.84
C LEU A 261 -25.85 -5.50 17.66
N ARG A 262 -27.01 -6.10 17.33
CA ARG A 262 -28.28 -5.91 18.06
C ARG A 262 -28.14 -6.33 19.51
N GLN A 263 -27.58 -7.51 19.77
CA GLN A 263 -27.32 -8.01 21.11
C GLN A 263 -26.34 -7.12 21.88
N SER A 264 -25.32 -6.58 21.20
CA SER A 264 -24.39 -5.64 21.83
C SER A 264 -25.07 -4.32 22.25
N ILE A 265 -26.09 -3.87 21.53
CA ILE A 265 -26.89 -2.69 21.89
C ILE A 265 -27.82 -3.03 23.07
N GLU A 266 -28.51 -4.18 23.03
CA GLU A 266 -29.42 -4.64 24.09
C GLU A 266 -28.69 -4.84 25.43
N ASN A 267 -27.45 -5.32 25.39
CA ASN A 267 -26.61 -5.47 26.57
C ASN A 267 -26.06 -4.13 27.10
N GLY A 268 -26.24 -3.03 26.36
CA GLY A 268 -25.73 -1.71 26.71
C GLY A 268 -24.25 -1.49 26.41
N ASP A 269 -23.61 -2.41 25.69
CA ASP A 269 -22.19 -2.33 25.35
C ASP A 269 -21.92 -1.38 24.17
N LEU A 270 -22.91 -1.20 23.29
CA LEU A 270 -22.83 -0.35 22.12
C LEU A 270 -23.93 0.72 22.12
N THR A 271 -23.53 1.99 22.12
CA THR A 271 -24.44 3.10 21.81
C THR A 271 -24.13 3.59 20.40
N LEU A 272 -25.06 3.35 19.47
CA LEU A 272 -24.98 3.93 18.15
C LEU A 272 -25.63 5.32 18.15
N TYR A 273 -25.05 6.22 17.36
CA TYR A 273 -25.53 7.59 17.21
C TYR A 273 -25.95 7.84 15.76
N LYS A 274 -27.06 8.56 15.57
CA LYS A 274 -27.63 8.85 14.25
C LYS A 274 -26.80 9.85 13.43
N ASP A 275 -26.16 10.82 14.10
CA ASP A 275 -25.44 11.95 13.49
C ASP A 275 -24.30 12.45 14.42
N GLU A 276 -23.49 13.41 13.93
CA GLU A 276 -22.51 14.18 14.73
C GLU A 276 -23.13 14.81 16.00
N ASN A 277 -24.46 14.98 16.01
CA ASN A 277 -25.24 15.47 17.14
C ASN A 277 -25.44 14.44 18.28
N LYS A 278 -24.87 13.23 18.20
CA LYS A 278 -24.89 12.21 19.26
C LYS A 278 -26.29 11.82 19.78
N GLN A 279 -27.31 11.79 18.92
CA GLN A 279 -28.61 11.25 19.30
C GLN A 279 -28.57 9.71 19.32
N ALA A 280 -28.87 9.10 20.47
CA ALA A 280 -28.81 7.65 20.66
C ALA A 280 -29.93 6.94 19.90
N LEU A 281 -29.61 5.84 19.22
CA LEU A 281 -30.58 5.11 18.38
C LEU A 281 -31.69 4.37 19.14
N THR A 282 -31.63 4.31 20.47
CA THR A 282 -32.70 3.70 21.29
C THR A 282 -34.04 4.43 21.21
N GLU A 283 -34.09 5.60 20.58
CA GLU A 283 -35.30 6.42 20.36
C GLU A 283 -35.83 6.35 18.92
N VAL A 284 -35.23 5.52 18.06
CA VAL A 284 -35.52 5.42 16.63
C VAL A 284 -36.48 4.25 16.34
N ASP A 285 -37.30 4.37 15.30
CA ASP A 285 -38.20 3.29 14.86
C ASP A 285 -37.41 2.04 14.43
N ALA A 286 -38.00 0.86 14.62
CA ALA A 286 -37.33 -0.43 14.41
C ALA A 286 -36.84 -0.63 12.96
N ALA A 287 -37.57 -0.11 11.98
CA ALA A 287 -37.18 -0.16 10.57
C ALA A 287 -35.95 0.71 10.29
N GLU A 288 -35.94 1.94 10.79
CA GLU A 288 -34.84 2.89 10.60
C GLU A 288 -33.56 2.43 11.35
N LEU A 289 -33.71 1.78 12.51
CA LEU A 289 -32.61 1.15 13.22
C LEU A 289 -31.97 0.01 12.40
N HIS A 290 -32.78 -0.83 11.76
CA HIS A 290 -32.30 -1.93 10.93
C HIS A 290 -31.49 -1.44 9.73
N ASP A 291 -31.98 -0.42 9.03
CA ASP A 291 -31.30 0.16 7.87
C ASP A 291 -29.94 0.76 8.25
N LEU A 292 -29.89 1.52 9.35
CA LEU A 292 -28.65 2.13 9.82
C LEU A 292 -27.62 1.07 10.27
N MET A 293 -28.06 0.04 10.98
CA MET A 293 -27.18 -1.07 11.37
C MET A 293 -26.66 -1.83 10.14
N SER A 294 -27.50 -2.01 9.12
CA SER A 294 -27.11 -2.68 7.86
C SER A 294 -26.03 -1.89 7.14
N HIS A 295 -26.20 -0.57 7.05
CA HIS A 295 -25.16 0.31 6.51
C HIS A 295 -23.87 0.25 7.35
N GLN A 296 -23.99 0.18 8.67
CA GLN A 296 -22.82 0.09 9.55
C GLN A 296 -22.06 -1.23 9.38
N VAL A 297 -22.76 -2.36 9.22
CA VAL A 297 -22.14 -3.66 8.93
C VAL A 297 -21.33 -3.58 7.65
N GLU A 298 -21.91 -3.05 6.58
CA GLU A 298 -21.23 -2.93 5.29
C GLU A 298 -20.00 -2.01 5.37
N ASN A 299 -20.13 -0.86 6.04
CA ASN A 299 -19.00 0.05 6.27
C ASN A 299 -17.84 -0.62 7.01
N VAL A 300 -18.14 -1.41 8.04
CA VAL A 300 -17.12 -2.13 8.81
C VAL A 300 -16.45 -3.19 7.95
N LEU A 301 -17.20 -3.99 7.19
CA LEU A 301 -16.64 -5.01 6.30
C LEU A 301 -15.72 -4.38 5.23
N GLN A 302 -16.15 -3.28 4.61
CA GLN A 302 -15.33 -2.54 3.65
C GLN A 302 -14.07 -1.96 4.29
N THR A 303 -14.17 -1.46 5.52
CA THR A 303 -13.01 -0.96 6.27
C THR A 303 -12.02 -2.09 6.56
N LEU A 304 -12.50 -3.25 7.00
CA LEU A 304 -11.68 -4.42 7.28
C LEU A 304 -11.00 -4.96 6.02
N ALA A 305 -11.71 -4.99 4.89
CA ALA A 305 -11.16 -5.37 3.59
C ALA A 305 -10.04 -4.40 3.16
N LYS A 306 -10.30 -3.08 3.19
CA LYS A 306 -9.31 -2.04 2.85
C LYS A 306 -8.14 -1.95 3.83
N LYS A 307 -8.29 -2.49 5.04
CA LYS A 307 -7.24 -2.61 6.05
C LYS A 307 -6.61 -4.01 6.08
N ALA A 308 -6.82 -4.84 5.06
CA ALA A 308 -6.18 -6.14 4.91
C ALA A 308 -6.41 -7.11 6.10
N TYR A 309 -7.64 -7.18 6.62
CA TYR A 309 -8.02 -8.14 7.66
C TYR A 309 -8.63 -9.44 7.13
N LEU A 310 -9.15 -9.44 5.90
CA LEU A 310 -9.94 -10.53 5.34
C LEU A 310 -9.09 -11.51 4.52
N ILE A 311 -9.39 -12.80 4.63
CA ILE A 311 -8.82 -13.88 3.82
C ILE A 311 -9.85 -14.55 2.90
N ALA A 312 -11.15 -14.35 3.15
CA ALA A 312 -12.26 -14.70 2.26
C ALA A 312 -13.45 -13.76 2.50
#